data_AF-A0A951PXT7-F1
#
_entry.id   AF-A0A951PXT7-F1
#
_cell.length_a   1.000
_cell.length_b   1.000
_cell.length_c   1.000
_cell.angle_alpha   90.00
_cell.angle_beta   90.00
_cell.angle_gamma   90.00
#
_symmetry.space_group_name_H-M   'P 1'
#
loop_
_entity.id
_entity.type
_entity.pdbx_description
1 polymer ?
#
loop_
_entity_poly.entity_id
_entity_poly.type
_entity_poly.pdbx_seq_one_letter_code
_entity_poly.pdbx_strand_id
1 'polypeptide(L)'
;MLKIFPQFGKFTIAGKVLTSSVFIALLMTLNNTVLGQPTTAPTPKPSQPNQPLQPIAQKILGQWQAKDPSSAIALNFIFSPEGKLYIFSPNSQNPVAVEVKYSINPTPQPMHLNITISKNPEPVLTIFEFTADNQLRLQLDNTDSGKSRPKTFSPTATLFTKVSDTAKLPENVKIIDPRL
;
A
#
# COMPACT_ATOMS: atom_id res chain seq x y z
N MET A 1 10.19 -10.68 -23.89
CA MET A 1 9.64 -10.77 -22.52
C MET A 1 9.38 -9.37 -22.01
N LEU A 2 8.17 -9.07 -21.57
CA LEU A 2 7.82 -7.75 -21.04
C LEU A 2 7.95 -7.81 -19.51
N LYS A 3 8.92 -7.09 -18.92
CA LYS A 3 8.99 -6.93 -17.46
C LYS A 3 7.95 -5.90 -17.02
N ILE A 4 6.70 -6.35 -16.83
CA ILE A 4 5.56 -5.47 -16.49
C ILE A 4 5.73 -4.84 -15.11
N PHE A 5 6.47 -5.49 -14.21
CA PHE A 5 6.99 -4.87 -13.00
C PHE A 5 8.35 -4.19 -13.28
N PRO A 6 8.51 -2.89 -13.01
CA PRO A 6 9.84 -2.34 -12.80
C PRO A 6 10.45 -3.03 -11.56
N GLN A 7 11.72 -3.40 -11.64
CA GLN A 7 12.45 -3.75 -10.42
C GLN A 7 12.71 -2.43 -9.67
N PHE A 8 11.96 -2.17 -8.60
CA PHE A 8 12.03 -0.95 -7.76
C PHE A 8 13.36 -0.80 -6.99
N GLY A 9 14.47 -1.35 -7.48
CA GLY A 9 15.74 -1.39 -6.78
C GLY A 9 16.91 -1.37 -7.77
N LYS A 10 17.29 -0.17 -8.23
CA LYS A 10 18.60 0.09 -8.86
C LYS A 10 19.05 1.56 -8.86
N PHE A 11 18.69 2.33 -7.85
CA PHE A 11 19.30 3.64 -7.56
C PHE A 11 20.37 3.50 -6.46
N THR A 12 21.55 3.07 -6.86
CA THR A 12 22.67 2.78 -5.96
C THR A 12 23.55 4.01 -5.73
N ILE A 13 23.52 4.58 -4.53
CA ILE A 13 24.56 5.50 -4.04
C ILE A 13 25.00 5.02 -2.65
N ALA A 14 26.31 4.93 -2.42
CA ALA A 14 26.86 4.41 -1.18
C ALA A 14 26.91 5.48 -0.07
N GLY A 15 26.41 5.13 1.12
CA GLY A 15 26.50 5.94 2.34
C GLY A 15 26.90 5.07 3.53
N LYS A 16 27.75 5.59 4.43
CA LYS A 16 28.38 4.80 5.51
C LYS A 16 27.55 4.76 6.82
N VAL A 17 27.84 3.72 7.59
CA VAL A 17 27.39 3.37 8.96
C VAL A 17 27.32 4.51 9.99
N LEU A 18 26.47 4.31 11.02
CA LEU A 18 26.69 4.50 12.48
C LEU A 18 25.41 3.99 13.22
N THR A 19 25.34 2.75 13.75
CA THR A 19 25.76 2.24 15.10
C THR A 19 24.81 2.45 16.30
N SER A 20 24.38 1.31 16.88
CA SER A 20 24.21 1.03 18.33
C SER A 20 22.86 1.22 19.07
N SER A 21 22.81 0.61 20.27
CA SER A 21 21.77 0.58 21.32
C SER A 21 20.46 -0.19 21.00
N VAL A 22 20.04 -1.28 21.67
CA VAL A 22 20.33 -1.90 23.01
C VAL A 22 19.87 -1.01 24.17
N PHE A 23 19.05 -1.42 25.16
CA PHE A 23 18.49 -2.72 25.63
C PHE A 23 16.98 -2.52 26.03
N ILE A 24 16.16 -3.41 26.64
CA ILE A 24 16.23 -4.77 27.25
C ILE A 24 14.87 -5.52 27.03
N ALA A 25 14.54 -6.60 27.79
CA ALA A 25 13.25 -7.32 27.76
C ALA A 25 12.72 -7.68 29.17
N LEU A 26 11.42 -8.02 29.32
CA LEU A 26 10.92 -8.91 30.38
C LEU A 26 9.55 -9.55 30.03
N LEU A 27 9.26 -10.74 30.58
CA LEU A 27 7.99 -11.47 30.45
C LEU A 27 7.05 -11.22 31.65
N MET A 28 5.76 -11.51 31.47
CA MET A 28 4.91 -12.13 32.52
C MET A 28 3.92 -13.13 31.90
N THR A 29 3.31 -13.97 32.74
CA THR A 29 2.79 -15.31 32.39
C THR A 29 1.30 -15.39 32.07
N LEU A 30 0.90 -16.43 31.31
CA LEU A 30 -0.51 -16.82 31.17
C LEU A 30 -1.05 -17.42 32.47
N ASN A 31 -2.33 -17.19 32.75
CA ASN A 31 -3.14 -18.00 33.68
C ASN A 31 -4.49 -18.29 33.03
N ASN A 32 -4.69 -19.53 32.55
CA ASN A 32 -5.93 -19.97 31.92
C ASN A 32 -6.84 -20.67 32.94
N THR A 33 -7.75 -19.94 33.58
CA THR A 33 -8.88 -20.55 34.30
C THR A 33 -10.03 -20.84 33.34
N VAL A 34 -10.06 -22.06 32.79
CA VAL A 34 -11.20 -22.55 32.01
C VAL A 34 -12.30 -23.03 32.97
N LEU A 35 -13.42 -22.31 33.00
CA LEU A 35 -14.69 -22.79 33.53
C LEU A 35 -15.67 -22.97 32.37
N GLY A 36 -16.34 -24.12 32.33
CA GLY A 36 -17.19 -24.51 31.20
C GLY A 36 -18.43 -23.62 31.08
N GLN A 37 -18.72 -23.15 29.87
CA GLN A 37 -19.92 -22.37 29.54
C GLN A 37 -20.75 -23.15 28.49
N PRO A 38 -22.07 -23.30 28.67
CA PRO A 38 -22.89 -24.12 27.77
C PRO A 38 -23.01 -23.49 26.37
N THR A 39 -22.95 -24.32 25.34
CA THR A 39 -22.99 -23.89 23.93
C THR A 39 -24.34 -23.30 23.54
N THR A 40 -24.46 -21.97 23.57
CA THR A 40 -25.49 -21.26 22.81
C THR A 40 -25.14 -21.30 21.31
N ALA A 41 -26.14 -21.56 20.46
CA ALA A 41 -25.95 -21.55 19.00
C ALA A 41 -25.40 -20.19 18.51
N PRO A 42 -24.55 -20.16 17.46
CA PRO A 42 -23.94 -18.92 17.00
C PRO A 42 -24.99 -17.95 16.46
N THR A 43 -25.24 -16.87 17.22
CA THR A 43 -26.04 -15.74 16.76
C THR A 43 -25.39 -15.15 15.50
N PRO A 44 -26.15 -14.85 14.43
CA PRO A 44 -25.58 -14.20 13.25
C PRO A 44 -24.93 -12.88 13.67
N LYS A 45 -23.61 -12.76 13.43
CA LYS A 45 -22.85 -11.56 13.78
C LYS A 45 -23.52 -10.34 13.14
N PRO A 46 -23.90 -9.30 13.91
CA PRO A 46 -24.42 -8.08 13.33
C PRO A 46 -23.40 -7.52 12.33
N SER A 47 -23.87 -7.22 11.11
CA SER A 47 -23.09 -6.44 10.16
C SER A 47 -22.64 -5.16 10.87
N GLN A 48 -21.34 -4.98 11.04
CA GLN A 48 -20.82 -3.84 11.78
C GLN A 48 -21.33 -2.56 11.10
N PRO A 49 -21.98 -1.64 11.83
CA PRO A 49 -22.39 -0.36 11.24
C PRO A 49 -21.13 0.33 10.71
N ASN A 50 -21.25 0.98 9.55
CA ASN A 50 -20.13 1.65 8.87
C ASN A 50 -19.35 2.49 9.88
N GLN A 51 -18.16 2.01 10.26
CA GLN A 51 -17.27 2.78 11.13
C GLN A 51 -16.92 4.07 10.38
N PRO A 52 -16.91 5.24 11.04
CA PRO A 52 -16.51 6.49 10.39
C PRO A 52 -15.17 6.29 9.71
N LEU A 53 -15.14 6.40 8.38
CA LEU A 53 -13.94 6.13 7.61
C LEU A 53 -12.89 7.17 8.04
N GLN A 54 -11.78 6.67 8.61
CA GLN A 54 -10.71 7.52 9.15
C GLN A 54 -10.34 8.60 8.12
N PRO A 55 -10.14 9.89 8.49
CA PRO A 55 -9.96 10.97 7.52
C PRO A 55 -8.85 10.70 6.48
N ILE A 56 -7.79 10.00 6.87
CA ILE A 56 -6.72 9.53 5.97
C ILE A 56 -7.22 8.46 4.98
N ALA A 57 -8.04 7.52 5.44
CA ALA A 57 -8.65 6.46 4.63
C ALA A 57 -9.68 7.01 3.63
N GLN A 58 -10.32 8.15 3.91
CA GLN A 58 -11.10 8.89 2.91
C GLN A 58 -10.20 9.71 1.98
N LYS A 59 -9.17 10.40 2.50
CA LYS A 59 -8.29 11.28 1.71
C LYS A 59 -7.50 10.54 0.61
N ILE A 60 -7.09 9.30 0.86
CA ILE A 60 -6.33 8.48 -0.10
C ILE A 60 -7.17 7.99 -1.30
N LEU A 61 -8.51 7.95 -1.19
CA LEU A 61 -9.38 7.45 -2.25
C LEU A 61 -9.32 8.31 -3.51
N GLY A 62 -9.53 7.68 -4.67
CA GLY A 62 -9.54 8.33 -5.98
C GLY A 62 -8.33 7.97 -6.83
N GLN A 63 -8.13 8.75 -7.90
CA GLN A 63 -7.08 8.57 -8.89
C GLN A 63 -5.88 9.47 -8.61
N TRP A 64 -4.69 8.88 -8.69
CA TRP A 64 -3.40 9.50 -8.40
C TRP A 64 -2.41 9.21 -9.53
N GLN A 65 -1.69 10.22 -9.99
CA GLN A 65 -0.72 10.11 -11.08
C GLN A 65 0.65 10.61 -10.65
N ALA A 66 1.67 9.79 -10.85
CA ALA A 66 3.06 10.20 -10.85
C ALA A 66 3.58 10.24 -12.30
N LYS A 67 4.30 11.31 -12.65
CA LYS A 67 5.06 11.39 -13.91
C LYS A 67 6.54 11.32 -13.58
N ASP A 68 7.24 10.40 -14.21
CA ASP A 68 8.69 10.41 -14.23
C ASP A 68 9.16 11.52 -15.21
N PRO A 69 9.93 12.53 -14.77
CA PRO A 69 10.41 13.58 -15.66
C PRO A 69 11.43 13.07 -16.70
N SER A 70 11.98 11.85 -16.52
CA SER A 70 12.95 11.22 -17.42
C SER A 70 12.35 10.23 -18.42
N SER A 71 11.04 9.92 -18.34
CA SER A 71 10.39 9.03 -19.30
C SER A 71 8.94 9.43 -19.61
N ALA A 72 8.46 9.04 -20.80
CA ALA A 72 7.08 9.29 -21.21
C ALA A 72 6.04 8.36 -20.52
N ILE A 73 6.38 7.76 -19.36
CA ILE A 73 5.53 6.79 -18.66
C ILE A 73 4.94 7.44 -17.41
N ALA A 74 3.61 7.52 -17.36
CA ALA A 74 2.88 7.97 -16.18
C ALA A 74 2.38 6.76 -15.37
N LEU A 75 2.80 6.66 -14.11
CA LEU A 75 2.30 5.64 -13.18
C LEU A 75 0.98 6.11 -12.57
N ASN A 76 -0.11 5.37 -12.82
CA ASN A 76 -1.45 5.74 -12.38
C ASN A 76 -2.00 4.71 -11.39
N PHE A 77 -2.40 5.20 -10.22
CA PHE A 77 -2.97 4.44 -9.11
C PHE A 77 -4.42 4.86 -8.88
N ILE A 78 -5.31 3.90 -8.62
CA ILE A 78 -6.68 4.19 -8.15
C ILE A 78 -6.90 3.43 -6.84
N PHE A 79 -7.11 4.14 -5.74
CA PHE A 79 -7.46 3.56 -4.44
C PHE A 79 -8.98 3.56 -4.27
N SER A 80 -9.58 2.40 -3.99
CA SER A 80 -11.02 2.25 -3.78
C SER A 80 -11.40 1.83 -2.35
N PRO A 81 -12.63 2.14 -1.87
CA PRO A 81 -13.05 1.92 -0.49
C PRO A 81 -12.94 0.47 -0.01
N GLU A 82 -13.14 -0.49 -0.91
CA GLU A 82 -13.08 -1.94 -0.64
C GLU A 82 -11.65 -2.50 -0.53
N GLY A 83 -10.63 -1.65 -0.43
CA GLY A 83 -9.24 -2.06 -0.22
C GLY A 83 -8.56 -2.59 -1.49
N LYS A 84 -9.03 -2.17 -2.67
CA LYS A 84 -8.37 -2.46 -3.95
C LYS A 84 -7.57 -1.27 -4.45
N LEU A 85 -6.41 -1.57 -5.02
CA LEU A 85 -5.54 -0.63 -5.71
C LEU A 85 -5.42 -1.11 -7.15
N TYR A 86 -5.85 -0.27 -8.10
CA TYR A 86 -5.63 -0.49 -9.52
C TYR A 86 -4.36 0.22 -9.95
N ILE A 87 -3.41 -0.52 -10.52
CA ILE A 87 -2.16 0.02 -11.06
C ILE A 87 -2.21 -0.11 -12.59
N PHE A 88 -2.13 1.01 -13.30
CA PHE A 88 -2.20 1.01 -14.77
C PHE A 88 -1.23 2.01 -15.43
N SER A 89 -0.87 1.72 -16.67
CA SER A 89 -0.20 2.65 -17.57
C SER A 89 -1.22 3.10 -18.64
N PRO A 90 -1.57 4.40 -18.73
CA PRO A 90 -2.58 4.89 -19.67
C PRO A 90 -2.05 5.02 -21.11
N ASN A 91 -0.74 4.92 -21.33
CA ASN A 91 -0.09 5.31 -22.59
C ASN A 91 -0.05 4.18 -23.64
N SER A 92 -0.91 3.17 -23.52
CA SER A 92 -1.08 2.09 -24.50
C SER A 92 -2.46 2.17 -25.16
N GLN A 93 -2.54 1.89 -26.48
CA GLN A 93 -3.80 1.89 -27.24
C GLN A 93 -4.86 0.94 -26.66
N ASN A 94 -4.42 -0.10 -25.95
CA ASN A 94 -5.25 -0.91 -25.07
C ASN A 94 -4.74 -0.68 -23.64
N PRO A 95 -5.42 0.13 -22.81
CA PRO A 95 -5.00 0.34 -21.42
C PRO A 95 -5.32 -0.92 -20.59
N VAL A 96 -4.37 -1.31 -19.75
CA VAL A 96 -4.47 -2.49 -18.88
C VAL A 96 -4.15 -2.14 -17.43
N ALA A 97 -4.90 -2.70 -16.50
CA ALA A 97 -4.73 -2.50 -15.06
C ALA A 97 -4.44 -3.82 -14.35
N VAL A 98 -3.55 -3.79 -13.37
CA VAL A 98 -3.40 -4.86 -12.38
C VAL A 98 -4.25 -4.49 -11.16
N GLU A 99 -5.15 -5.39 -10.75
CA GLU A 99 -5.84 -5.28 -9.46
C GLU A 99 -4.97 -5.93 -8.37
N VAL A 100 -4.60 -5.15 -7.35
CA VAL A 100 -3.95 -5.63 -6.12
C VAL A 100 -4.76 -5.19 -4.90
N LYS A 101 -4.57 -5.85 -3.76
CA LYS A 101 -5.16 -5.41 -2.49
C LYS A 101 -4.25 -4.41 -1.80
N TYR A 102 -4.81 -3.47 -1.07
CA TYR A 102 -4.05 -2.59 -0.18
C TYR A 102 -4.66 -2.53 1.22
N SER A 103 -3.84 -2.13 2.19
CA SER A 103 -4.30 -1.72 3.53
C SER A 103 -3.41 -0.62 4.06
N ILE A 104 -3.98 0.28 4.89
CA ILE A 104 -3.22 1.35 5.54
C ILE A 104 -3.29 1.26 7.05
N ASN A 105 -2.26 1.78 7.72
CA ASN A 105 -2.31 2.19 9.12
C ASN A 105 -1.88 3.66 9.21
N PRO A 106 -2.80 4.59 9.56
CA PRO A 106 -2.53 6.03 9.61
C PRO A 106 -1.91 6.50 10.94
N THR A 107 -1.81 5.62 11.96
CA THR A 107 -1.31 5.95 13.30
C THR A 107 0.20 6.26 13.35
N PRO A 108 1.11 5.48 12.73
CA PRO A 108 2.54 5.82 12.70
C PRO A 108 2.82 6.98 11.74
N GLN A 109 3.97 7.65 11.94
CA GLN A 109 4.49 8.66 11.02
C GLN A 109 5.95 8.32 10.66
N PRO A 110 6.29 8.15 9.37
CA PRO A 110 5.40 8.11 8.20
C PRO A 110 4.30 7.03 8.28
N MET A 111 3.16 7.27 7.61
CA MET A 111 2.03 6.34 7.64
C MET A 111 2.34 5.07 6.85
N HIS A 112 1.75 3.95 7.25
CA HIS A 112 2.04 2.65 6.62
C HIS A 112 1.03 2.35 5.51
N LEU A 113 1.51 1.99 4.32
CA LEU A 113 0.74 1.33 3.27
C LEU A 113 1.30 -0.08 3.06
N ASN A 114 0.41 -1.06 2.85
CA ASN A 114 0.77 -2.42 2.47
C ASN A 114 0.13 -2.71 1.12
N ILE A 115 0.86 -3.38 0.22
CA ILE A 115 0.35 -3.80 -1.08
C ILE A 115 0.47 -5.33 -1.17
N THR A 116 -0.66 -6.02 -1.31
CA THR A 116 -0.73 -7.48 -1.43
C THR A 116 -1.23 -7.85 -2.82
N ILE A 117 -0.35 -8.42 -3.64
CA ILE A 117 -0.72 -9.00 -4.92
C ILE A 117 -1.47 -10.30 -4.63
N SER A 118 -2.66 -10.55 -5.19
CA SER A 118 -3.45 -11.78 -4.94
C SER A 118 -2.72 -13.10 -5.25
N LYS A 119 -1.55 -13.00 -5.90
CA LYS A 119 -0.67 -14.08 -6.34
C LYS A 119 0.62 -14.22 -5.49
N ASN A 120 0.82 -13.39 -4.47
CA ASN A 120 1.85 -13.52 -3.43
C ASN A 120 1.24 -13.11 -2.07
N PRO A 121 1.10 -14.02 -1.09
CA PRO A 121 0.44 -13.71 0.18
C PRO A 121 1.21 -12.71 1.05
N GLU A 122 2.53 -12.59 0.85
CA GLU A 122 3.36 -11.67 1.62
C GLU A 122 3.29 -10.24 1.04
N PRO A 123 2.87 -9.24 1.84
CA PRO A 123 2.70 -7.87 1.37
C PRO A 123 4.05 -7.16 1.15
N VAL A 124 4.09 -6.30 0.12
CA VAL A 124 5.12 -5.26 0.02
C VAL A 124 4.82 -4.19 1.07
N LEU A 125 5.78 -3.92 1.95
CA LEU A 125 5.64 -2.99 3.07
C LEU A 125 6.22 -1.62 2.71
N THR A 126 5.34 -0.62 2.50
CA THR A 126 5.73 0.73 2.09
C THR A 126 5.38 1.78 3.16
N ILE A 127 5.78 3.03 2.94
CA ILE A 127 5.37 4.19 3.75
C ILE A 127 4.86 5.32 2.87
N PHE A 128 3.90 6.09 3.37
CA PHE A 128 3.33 7.23 2.66
C PHE A 128 3.06 8.43 3.58
N GLU A 129 3.00 9.61 2.99
CA GLU A 129 2.57 10.84 3.65
C GLU A 129 1.76 11.71 2.68
N PHE A 130 0.90 12.58 3.22
CA PHE A 130 0.36 13.69 2.44
C PHE A 130 1.20 14.92 2.71
N THR A 131 1.76 15.47 1.64
CA THR A 131 2.52 16.72 1.64
C THR A 131 1.61 17.94 1.89
N ALA A 132 2.21 19.09 2.19
CA ALA A 132 1.47 20.34 2.47
C ALA A 132 0.65 20.83 1.27
N ASP A 133 1.12 20.58 0.06
CA ASP A 133 0.46 20.81 -1.23
C ASP A 133 -0.49 19.65 -1.65
N ASN A 134 -0.80 18.74 -0.72
CA ASN A 134 -1.73 17.61 -0.88
C ASN A 134 -1.35 16.52 -1.90
N GLN A 135 -0.10 16.50 -2.38
CA GLN A 135 0.43 15.36 -3.10
C GLN A 135 0.63 14.15 -2.17
N LEU A 136 0.39 12.96 -2.69
CA LEU A 136 0.69 11.69 -2.02
C LEU A 136 2.15 11.33 -2.28
N ARG A 137 2.99 11.39 -1.26
CA ARG A 137 4.37 10.89 -1.34
C ARG A 137 4.40 9.44 -0.88
N LEU A 138 5.05 8.57 -1.65
CA LEU A 138 5.06 7.12 -1.43
C LEU A 138 6.44 6.52 -1.66
N GLN A 139 6.93 5.73 -0.68
CA GLN A 139 8.15 4.97 -0.83
C GLN A 139 7.89 3.67 -1.60
N LEU A 140 8.09 3.70 -2.93
CA LEU A 140 8.12 2.50 -3.78
C LEU A 140 9.53 1.91 -3.86
N ASP A 141 10.55 2.75 -4.04
CA ASP A 141 11.94 2.31 -4.18
C ASP A 141 12.44 1.52 -2.95
N ASN A 142 13.21 0.48 -3.24
CA ASN A 142 13.79 -0.50 -2.32
C ASN A 142 12.76 -1.30 -1.50
N THR A 143 11.46 -1.22 -1.83
CA THR A 143 10.42 -2.09 -1.26
C THR A 143 10.20 -3.32 -2.12
N ASP A 144 10.18 -4.50 -1.49
CA ASP A 144 9.87 -5.79 -2.09
C ASP A 144 9.15 -6.65 -1.04
N SER A 145 8.60 -7.79 -1.46
CA SER A 145 8.14 -8.85 -0.55
C SER A 145 9.29 -9.30 0.36
N GLY A 146 9.00 -9.60 1.64
CA GLY A 146 9.97 -10.13 2.60
C GLY A 146 10.98 -9.11 3.14
N LYS A 147 10.97 -7.86 2.64
CA LYS A 147 11.80 -6.78 3.17
C LYS A 147 11.10 -6.08 4.35
N SER A 148 11.90 -5.64 5.31
CA SER A 148 11.45 -4.74 6.38
C SER A 148 10.93 -3.43 5.80
N ARG A 149 9.80 -2.93 6.33
CA ARG A 149 9.25 -1.62 5.95
C ARG A 149 10.31 -0.51 6.09
N PRO A 150 10.47 0.40 5.11
CA PRO A 150 11.27 1.61 5.28
C PRO A 150 10.79 2.45 6.47
N LYS A 151 11.72 3.10 7.17
CA LYS A 151 11.43 4.00 8.30
C LYS A 151 11.38 5.48 7.89
N THR A 152 11.98 5.81 6.76
CA THR A 152 12.14 7.17 6.21
C THR A 152 12.05 7.13 4.69
N PHE A 153 11.64 8.23 4.07
CA PHE A 153 11.61 8.38 2.62
C PHE A 153 13.02 8.52 2.04
N SER A 154 13.26 7.91 0.88
CA SER A 154 14.43 8.21 0.03
C SER A 154 14.26 9.55 -0.68
N PRO A 155 15.36 10.14 -1.21
CA PRO A 155 15.27 11.28 -2.13
C PRO A 155 14.46 10.97 -3.41
N THR A 156 14.33 9.69 -3.76
CA THR A 156 13.58 9.18 -4.93
C THR A 156 12.12 8.78 -4.62
N ALA A 157 11.64 9.01 -3.39
CA ALA A 157 10.27 8.69 -2.99
C ALA A 157 9.25 9.37 -3.93
N THR A 158 8.38 8.56 -4.53
CA THR A 158 7.51 8.98 -5.63
C THR A 158 6.45 9.96 -5.15
N LEU A 159 6.34 11.11 -5.82
CA LEU A 159 5.25 12.08 -5.62
C LEU A 159 4.15 11.82 -6.64
N PHE A 160 2.93 11.64 -6.14
CA PHE A 160 1.71 11.52 -6.94
C PHE A 160 0.82 12.74 -6.73
N THR A 161 0.43 13.38 -7.83
CA THR A 161 -0.63 14.40 -7.84
C THR A 161 -1.99 13.72 -7.92
N LYS A 162 -3.00 14.22 -7.19
CA LYS A 162 -4.37 13.71 -7.33
C LYS A 162 -4.98 14.21 -8.64
N VAL A 163 -5.58 13.32 -9.43
CA VAL A 163 -6.21 13.67 -10.72
C VAL A 163 -7.73 13.53 -10.73
N SER A 164 -8.30 12.77 -9.77
CA SER A 164 -9.75 12.71 -9.55
C SER A 164 -10.08 12.10 -8.17
N ASP A 165 -11.24 12.43 -7.61
CA ASP A 165 -11.81 11.73 -6.46
C ASP A 165 -12.50 10.41 -6.83
N THR A 166 -12.67 10.09 -8.12
CA THR A 166 -13.34 8.83 -8.52
C THR A 166 -12.50 7.60 -8.18
N ALA A 167 -13.04 6.74 -7.33
CA ALA A 167 -12.45 5.44 -6.99
C ALA A 167 -12.66 4.36 -8.09
N LYS A 168 -13.35 4.70 -9.19
CA LYS A 168 -13.68 3.75 -10.26
C LYS A 168 -12.56 3.66 -11.30
N LEU A 169 -12.30 2.43 -11.75
CA LEU A 169 -11.53 2.15 -12.96
C LEU A 169 -12.31 2.61 -14.21
N PRO A 170 -11.68 3.24 -15.22
CA PRO A 170 -12.38 3.60 -16.47
C PRO A 170 -12.81 2.36 -17.27
N GLU A 171 -13.98 2.45 -17.91
CA GLU A 171 -14.68 1.30 -18.52
C GLU A 171 -13.92 0.63 -19.68
N ASN A 172 -12.99 1.34 -20.31
CA ASN A 172 -12.16 0.82 -21.40
C ASN A 172 -10.89 0.08 -20.93
N VAL A 173 -10.61 0.03 -19.62
CA VAL A 173 -9.39 -0.59 -19.07
C VAL A 173 -9.62 -2.06 -18.76
N LYS A 174 -8.83 -2.95 -19.39
CA LYS A 174 -8.90 -4.39 -19.13
C LYS A 174 -8.08 -4.72 -17.88
N ILE A 175 -8.72 -5.34 -16.89
CA ILE A 175 -8.00 -5.91 -15.74
C ILE A 175 -7.24 -7.14 -16.21
N ILE A 176 -5.93 -7.19 -15.95
CA ILE A 176 -5.05 -8.31 -16.25
C ILE A 176 -4.53 -8.97 -14.96
N ASP A 177 -4.28 -10.27 -15.04
CA ASP A 177 -3.69 -11.03 -13.96
C ASP A 177 -2.16 -10.79 -13.91
N PRO A 178 -1.57 -10.46 -12.74
CA PRO A 178 -0.13 -10.22 -12.61
C PRO A 178 0.77 -11.47 -12.73
N ARG A 179 0.26 -12.65 -13.13
CA ARG A 179 1.07 -13.82 -13.53
C ARG A 179 0.86 -14.19 -15.01
N LEU A 180 1.55 -13.47 -15.91
CA LEU A 180 1.91 -13.91 -17.28
C LEU A 180 3.37 -13.54 -17.54
#